data_AF-A0A9D8EJ52-F1
#
_entry.id   AF-A0A9D8EJ52-F1
#
_cell.length_a   1.000
_cell.length_b   1.000
_cell.length_c   1.000
_cell.angle_alpha   90.00
_cell.angle_beta   90.00
_cell.angle_gamma   90.00
#
_symmetry.space_group_name_H-M   'P 1'
#
loop_
_entity.id
_entity.type
_entity.pdbx_description
1 polymer ?
#
loop_
_entity_poly.entity_id
_entity_poly.type
_entity_poly.pdbx_seq_one_letter_code
_entity_poly.pdbx_strand_id
1 'polypeptide(L)'
;MSEKQISVTGIGNAIIDIIAGVDDRFLDRFNLTKGSMKLICEQEAADLQAKIKVKKVISGGSVANTIAGLAILGNKVAFIGKVKNDDLGNAFEEDLKKLGIIYCTKKAEGDHPPTACCIVLSTPDAARTMNTFLGVAGMLYPEDIDT
;
A
#
# COMPACT_ATOMS: atom_id res chain seq x y z
N MET A 1 -34.67 -10.38 4.48
CA MET A 1 -33.40 -10.64 3.77
C MET A 1 -32.33 -10.79 4.83
N SER A 2 -31.68 -11.95 4.96
CA SER A 2 -30.59 -12.11 5.93
C SER A 2 -29.48 -11.12 5.57
N GLU A 3 -28.95 -10.39 6.55
CA GLU A 3 -27.76 -9.56 6.33
C GLU A 3 -26.70 -10.44 5.66
N LYS A 4 -26.22 -10.04 4.47
CA LYS A 4 -25.11 -10.75 3.84
C LYS A 4 -23.93 -10.69 4.81
N GLN A 5 -23.54 -11.84 5.34
CA GLN A 5 -22.31 -12.02 6.09
C GLN A 5 -21.12 -11.65 5.21
N ILE A 6 -20.06 -11.08 5.80
CA ILE A 6 -18.82 -10.80 5.07
C ILE A 6 -18.32 -12.12 4.46
N SER A 7 -18.11 -12.14 3.15
CA SER A 7 -17.73 -13.36 2.42
C SER A 7 -16.24 -13.65 2.55
N VAL A 8 -15.42 -12.60 2.52
CA VAL A 8 -13.95 -12.69 2.65
C VAL A 8 -13.46 -11.47 3.43
N THR A 9 -12.59 -11.72 4.41
CA THR A 9 -11.79 -10.70 5.09
C THR A 9 -10.33 -10.89 4.73
N GLY A 10 -9.69 -9.87 4.18
CA GLY A 10 -8.26 -9.87 3.89
C GLY A 10 -7.48 -9.13 4.98
N ILE A 11 -6.35 -9.70 5.40
CA ILE A 11 -5.41 -9.05 6.32
C ILE A 11 -4.09 -8.82 5.59
N GLY A 12 -3.58 -7.60 5.58
CA GLY A 12 -2.28 -7.32 4.99
C GLY A 12 -1.80 -5.89 5.17
N ASN A 13 -0.58 -5.64 4.71
CA ASN A 13 0.03 -4.32 4.79
C ASN A 13 -0.74 -3.33 3.89
N ALA A 14 -1.30 -2.30 4.51
CA ALA A 14 -1.94 -1.18 3.82
C ALA A 14 -0.85 -0.25 3.26
N ILE A 15 -0.67 -0.25 1.94
CA ILE A 15 0.44 0.41 1.25
C ILE A 15 -0.10 1.30 0.15
N ILE A 16 0.44 2.51 0.01
CA ILE A 16 0.26 3.34 -1.18
C ILE A 16 1.39 3.07 -2.18
N ASP A 17 1.04 2.80 -3.44
CA ASP A 17 2.01 2.69 -4.53
C ASP A 17 2.31 4.07 -5.13
N ILE A 18 3.59 4.44 -5.15
CA ILE A 18 4.13 5.63 -5.81
C ILE A 18 4.85 5.18 -7.07
N ILE A 19 4.25 5.41 -8.23
CA ILE A 19 4.69 4.86 -9.50
C ILE A 19 5.49 5.91 -10.28
N ALA A 20 6.69 5.54 -10.72
CA ALA A 20 7.53 6.34 -11.60
C ALA A 20 8.11 5.51 -12.75
N GLY A 21 8.31 6.16 -13.90
CA GLY A 21 9.04 5.55 -15.02
C GLY A 21 10.51 5.93 -14.96
N VAL A 22 11.40 4.95 -15.09
CA VAL A 22 12.87 5.11 -15.07
C VAL A 22 13.53 4.28 -16.17
N ASP A 23 14.82 4.49 -16.42
CA ASP A 23 15.63 3.61 -17.28
C ASP A 23 16.47 2.64 -16.44
N ASP A 24 17.07 1.62 -17.07
CA ASP A 24 17.91 0.65 -16.35
C ASP A 24 19.12 1.31 -15.67
N ARG A 25 19.67 2.36 -16.28
CA ARG A 25 20.80 3.14 -15.71
C ARG A 25 20.44 3.81 -14.38
N PHE A 26 19.18 4.19 -14.19
CA PHE A 26 18.70 4.68 -12.91
C PHE A 26 18.76 3.57 -11.86
N LEU A 27 18.29 2.36 -12.18
CA LEU A 27 18.34 1.23 -11.24
C LEU A 27 19.78 0.92 -10.82
N ASP A 28 20.70 0.89 -11.77
CA ASP A 28 22.14 0.66 -11.50
C ASP A 28 22.72 1.74 -10.58
N ARG A 29 22.38 3.02 -10.82
CA ARG A 29 22.86 4.16 -10.02
C ARG A 29 22.44 4.06 -8.55
N PHE A 30 21.25 3.53 -8.28
CA PHE A 30 20.71 3.36 -6.94
C PHE A 30 20.94 1.95 -6.37
N ASN A 31 21.73 1.12 -7.06
CA ASN A 31 22.03 -0.26 -6.68
C ASN A 31 20.77 -1.10 -6.45
N LEU A 32 19.77 -0.95 -7.33
CA LEU A 32 18.48 -1.63 -7.25
C LEU A 32 18.47 -2.83 -8.18
N THR A 33 18.15 -4.01 -7.65
CA THR A 33 18.02 -5.23 -8.46
C THR A 33 16.72 -5.16 -9.27
N LYS A 34 16.83 -5.21 -10.60
CA LYS A 34 15.67 -5.14 -11.48
C LYS A 34 14.66 -6.26 -11.18
N GLY A 35 13.38 -5.92 -11.07
CA GLY A 35 12.31 -6.89 -10.85
C GLY A 35 12.17 -7.38 -9.40
N SER A 36 13.02 -6.95 -8.48
CA SER A 36 12.94 -7.36 -7.07
C SER A 36 11.99 -6.50 -6.25
N MET A 37 11.70 -6.97 -5.04
CA MET A 37 11.18 -6.13 -3.96
C MET A 37 12.25 -5.99 -2.87
N LYS A 38 12.52 -4.77 -2.43
CA LYS A 38 13.44 -4.45 -1.34
C LYS A 38 12.69 -3.69 -0.24
N LEU A 39 12.86 -4.09 1.02
CA LEU A 39 12.48 -3.27 2.16
C LEU A 39 13.50 -2.15 2.37
N ILE A 40 13.01 -0.94 2.59
CA ILE A 40 13.83 0.26 2.77
C ILE A 40 13.39 1.04 4.00
N CYS A 41 14.30 1.84 4.57
CA CYS A 41 13.95 2.75 5.66
C CYS A 41 13.26 4.03 5.15
N GLU A 42 12.75 4.84 6.07
CA GLU A 42 12.08 6.10 5.75
C GLU A 42 12.99 7.07 4.99
N GLN A 43 14.25 7.18 5.41
CA GLN A 43 15.24 8.04 4.75
C GLN A 43 15.50 7.60 3.30
N GLU A 44 15.71 6.29 3.07
CA GLU A 44 15.88 5.74 1.71
C GLU A 44 14.64 6.03 0.84
N ALA A 45 13.44 5.98 1.42
CA ALA A 45 12.20 6.27 0.69
C ALA A 45 12.09 7.74 0.32
N ALA A 46 12.41 8.65 1.25
CA ALA A 46 12.44 10.09 1.00
C ALA A 46 13.49 10.45 -0.08
N ASP A 47 14.70 9.89 0.02
CA ASP A 47 15.77 10.11 -0.93
C ASP A 47 15.40 9.64 -2.33
N LEU A 48 14.79 8.45 -2.46
CA LEU A 48 14.37 7.92 -3.75
C LEU A 48 13.22 8.73 -4.34
N GLN A 49 12.23 9.14 -3.53
CA GLN A 49 11.12 10.00 -3.97
C GLN A 49 11.60 11.35 -4.49
N ALA A 50 12.62 11.95 -3.87
CA ALA A 50 13.21 13.21 -4.31
C ALA A 50 13.95 13.11 -5.67
N LYS A 51 14.20 11.90 -6.17
CA LYS A 51 14.98 11.64 -7.40
C LYS A 51 14.13 11.12 -8.56
N ILE A 52 12.84 10.89 -8.34
CA ILE A 52 11.92 10.39 -9.37
C ILE A 52 10.89 11.46 -9.75
N LYS A 53 10.37 11.36 -10.98
CA LYS A 53 9.17 12.08 -11.39
C LYS A 53 7.97 11.16 -11.23
N VAL A 54 7.16 11.44 -10.21
CA VAL A 54 5.95 10.66 -9.90
C VAL A 54 4.97 10.75 -11.08
N LYS A 55 4.52 9.59 -11.55
CA LYS A 55 3.47 9.47 -12.58
C LYS A 55 2.10 9.24 -11.97
N LYS A 56 2.04 8.47 -10.88
CA LYS A 56 0.78 8.09 -10.22
C LYS A 56 1.04 7.78 -8.76
N VAL A 57 0.08 8.14 -7.91
CA VAL A 57 -0.02 7.71 -6.51
C VAL A 57 -1.37 7.04 -6.38
N ILE A 58 -1.41 5.81 -5.88
CA ILE A 58 -2.64 5.01 -5.80
C ILE A 58 -2.56 3.99 -4.66
N SER A 59 -3.69 3.65 -4.07
CA SER A 59 -3.78 2.53 -3.14
C SER A 59 -3.25 1.24 -3.78
N GLY A 60 -2.35 0.58 -3.05
CA GLY A 60 -1.73 -0.67 -3.44
C GLY A 60 -1.84 -1.70 -2.32
N GLY A 61 -0.80 -2.51 -2.15
CA GLY A 61 -0.78 -3.62 -1.19
C GLY A 61 -1.42 -4.89 -1.78
N SER A 62 -0.70 -6.01 -1.70
CA SER A 62 -1.08 -7.26 -2.37
C SER A 62 -2.48 -7.77 -1.96
N VAL A 63 -2.74 -7.84 -0.66
CA VAL A 63 -4.02 -8.31 -0.13
C VAL A 63 -5.14 -7.28 -0.37
N ALA A 64 -4.86 -5.99 -0.19
CA ALA A 64 -5.82 -4.93 -0.46
C ALA A 64 -6.29 -4.94 -1.92
N ASN A 65 -5.36 -5.10 -2.88
CA ASN A 65 -5.68 -5.27 -4.30
C ASN A 65 -6.55 -6.52 -4.57
N THR A 66 -6.31 -7.61 -3.85
CA THR A 66 -7.11 -8.84 -3.97
C THR A 66 -8.53 -8.62 -3.46
N ILE A 67 -8.69 -7.97 -2.30
CA ILE A 67 -9.99 -7.61 -1.72
C ILE A 67 -10.73 -6.62 -2.62
N ALA A 68 -10.03 -5.62 -3.18
CA ALA A 68 -10.58 -4.71 -4.17
C ALA A 68 -11.11 -5.44 -5.41
N GLY A 69 -10.36 -6.41 -5.94
CA GLY A 69 -10.81 -7.27 -7.03
C GLY A 69 -12.11 -8.03 -6.68
N LEU A 70 -12.17 -8.62 -5.49
CA LEU A 70 -13.39 -9.32 -5.02
C LEU A 70 -14.59 -8.39 -4.86
N ALA A 71 -14.38 -7.17 -4.35
CA ALA A 71 -15.41 -6.15 -4.21
C ALA A 71 -15.99 -5.75 -5.57
N ILE A 72 -15.11 -5.51 -6.56
CA ILE A 72 -15.49 -5.18 -7.94
C ILE A 72 -16.31 -6.32 -8.57
N LEU A 73 -16.02 -7.57 -8.22
CA LEU A 73 -16.79 -8.75 -8.64
C LEU A 73 -18.12 -8.94 -7.88
N GLY A 74 -18.49 -8.00 -6.99
CA GLY A 74 -19.79 -7.98 -6.30
C GLY A 74 -19.81 -8.73 -4.96
N ASN A 75 -18.66 -9.12 -4.42
CA ASN A 75 -18.58 -9.76 -3.10
C ASN A 75 -18.62 -8.72 -1.98
N LYS A 76 -19.28 -9.06 -0.87
CA LYS A 76 -19.19 -8.25 0.36
C LYS A 76 -17.94 -8.65 1.10
N VAL A 77 -16.97 -7.75 1.18
CA VAL A 77 -15.63 -8.04 1.69
C VAL A 77 -15.17 -7.01 2.72
N ALA A 78 -14.22 -7.41 3.55
CA ALA A 78 -13.56 -6.55 4.51
C ALA A 78 -12.04 -6.58 4.34
N PHE A 79 -11.37 -5.52 4.77
CA PHE A 79 -9.92 -5.44 4.82
C PHE A 79 -9.47 -5.00 6.22
N ILE A 80 -8.39 -5.62 6.70
CA ILE A 80 -7.70 -5.27 7.93
C ILE A 80 -6.25 -4.93 7.55
N GLY A 81 -5.83 -3.73 7.90
CA GLY A 81 -4.50 -3.21 7.64
C GLY A 81 -4.35 -1.86 8.31
N LYS A 82 -3.13 -1.45 8.62
CA LYS A 82 -2.89 -0.26 9.43
C LYS A 82 -2.32 0.88 8.60
N VAL A 83 -2.98 2.04 8.69
CA VAL A 83 -2.51 3.31 8.11
C VAL A 83 -2.37 4.35 9.22
N LYS A 84 -1.63 5.41 8.94
CA LYS A 84 -1.51 6.54 9.85
C LYS A 84 -2.60 7.57 9.52
N ASN A 85 -2.96 8.37 10.50
CA ASN A 85 -3.77 9.57 10.29
C ASN A 85 -2.94 10.66 9.58
N ASP A 86 -2.63 10.40 8.32
CA ASP A 86 -1.92 11.27 7.38
C ASP A 86 -2.60 11.24 6.00
N ASP A 87 -2.15 12.08 5.06
CA ASP A 87 -2.76 12.22 3.74
C ASP A 87 -2.79 10.90 2.94
N LEU A 88 -1.73 10.09 3.04
CA LEU A 88 -1.63 8.80 2.37
C LEU A 88 -2.59 7.77 2.98
N GLY A 89 -2.70 7.73 4.30
CA GLY A 89 -3.63 6.85 5.00
C GLY A 89 -5.09 7.24 4.79
N ASN A 90 -5.37 8.55 4.69
CA ASN A 90 -6.68 9.08 4.31
C ASN A 90 -7.05 8.65 2.89
N ALA A 91 -6.15 8.82 1.93
CA ALA A 91 -6.36 8.39 0.54
C ALA A 91 -6.61 6.88 0.44
N PHE A 92 -5.84 6.06 1.18
CA PHE A 92 -6.02 4.60 1.21
C PHE A 92 -7.41 4.21 1.71
N GLU A 93 -7.84 4.78 2.84
CA GLU A 93 -9.16 4.51 3.41
C GLU A 93 -10.29 4.96 2.48
N GLU A 94 -10.16 6.14 1.86
CA GLU A 94 -11.14 6.63 0.90
C GLU A 94 -11.31 5.70 -0.31
N ASP A 95 -10.21 5.16 -0.85
CA ASP A 95 -10.26 4.23 -1.97
C ASP A 95 -10.98 2.93 -1.61
N LEU A 96 -10.74 2.40 -0.41
CA LEU A 96 -11.49 1.23 0.09
C LEU A 96 -12.98 1.53 0.24
N LYS A 97 -13.33 2.69 0.80
CA LYS A 97 -14.73 3.13 0.97
C LYS A 97 -15.44 3.30 -0.36
N LYS A 98 -14.78 3.89 -1.38
CA LYS A 98 -15.33 4.04 -2.74
C LYS A 98 -15.68 2.69 -3.38
N LEU A 99 -14.95 1.63 -3.03
CA LEU A 99 -15.21 0.26 -3.48
C LEU A 99 -16.22 -0.50 -2.61
N GLY A 100 -16.77 0.13 -1.56
CA GLY A 100 -17.69 -0.52 -0.62
C GLY A 100 -17.03 -1.59 0.27
N ILE A 101 -15.71 -1.55 0.42
CA ILE A 101 -14.95 -2.47 1.27
C ILE A 101 -15.10 -2.03 2.72
N ILE A 102 -15.43 -2.97 3.60
CA ILE A 102 -15.52 -2.71 5.04
C ILE A 102 -14.10 -2.56 5.59
N TYR A 103 -13.82 -1.43 6.23
CA TYR A 103 -12.53 -1.11 6.82
C TYR A 103 -12.74 -0.36 8.13
N CYS A 104 -12.39 -1.02 9.24
CA CYS A 104 -12.63 -0.52 10.60
C CYS A 104 -11.35 -0.42 11.43
N THR A 105 -10.18 -0.73 10.86
CA THR A 105 -8.90 -0.64 11.57
C THR A 105 -8.63 0.81 11.95
N LYS A 106 -8.36 1.05 13.24
CA LYS A 106 -8.07 2.39 13.75
C LYS A 106 -6.75 2.89 13.16
N LYS A 107 -6.75 4.17 12.76
CA LYS A 107 -5.53 4.82 12.28
C LYS A 107 -4.54 5.00 13.42
N ALA A 108 -3.26 4.85 13.11
CA ALA A 108 -2.20 5.23 14.03
C ALA A 108 -2.14 6.77 14.18
N GLU A 109 -1.89 7.27 15.39
CA GLU A 109 -1.78 8.70 15.70
C GLU A 109 -0.41 9.03 16.33
N GLY A 110 -0.22 10.25 16.85
CA GLY A 110 0.97 10.62 17.61
C GLY A 110 2.29 10.43 16.85
N ASP A 111 3.28 9.84 17.53
CA ASP A 111 4.67 9.69 17.04
C ASP A 111 4.94 8.39 16.25
N HIS A 112 3.89 7.74 15.74
CA HIS A 112 4.07 6.57 14.88
C HIS A 112 4.73 6.90 13.52
N PRO A 113 5.35 5.94 12.81
CA PRO A 113 5.83 6.16 11.44
C PRO A 113 4.71 6.56 10.46
N PRO A 114 5.01 7.17 9.30
CA PRO A 114 3.99 7.48 8.31
C PRO A 114 3.33 6.24 7.71
N THR A 115 2.22 6.44 7.00
CA THR A 115 1.58 5.38 6.18
C THR A 115 2.60 4.75 5.23
N ALA A 116 2.53 3.43 5.07
CA ALA A 116 3.46 2.69 4.24
C ALA A 116 3.37 3.11 2.77
N CYS A 117 4.51 3.13 2.09
CA CYS A 117 4.55 3.37 0.65
C CYS A 117 5.48 2.39 -0.06
N CYS A 118 5.12 2.05 -1.30
CA CYS A 118 5.96 1.29 -2.19
C CYS A 118 6.31 2.15 -3.41
N ILE A 119 7.58 2.46 -3.56
CA ILE A 119 8.09 3.16 -4.73
C ILE A 119 8.28 2.13 -5.84
N VAL A 120 7.37 2.16 -6.82
CA VAL A 120 7.33 1.25 -7.95
C VAL A 120 8.02 1.90 -9.14
N LEU A 121 9.22 1.41 -9.44
CA LEU A 121 10.03 1.88 -10.56
C LEU A 121 9.78 0.98 -11.76
N SER A 122 9.17 1.54 -12.81
CA SER A 122 8.86 0.82 -14.05
C SER A 122 9.85 1.21 -15.15
N THR A 123 10.45 0.20 -15.77
CA THR A 123 11.37 0.33 -16.91
C THR A 123 10.62 0.15 -18.25
N PRO A 124 11.20 0.52 -19.40
CA PRO A 124 10.50 0.50 -20.69
C PRO A 124 10.00 -0.89 -21.14
N ASP A 125 10.63 -1.96 -20.66
CA ASP A 125 10.20 -3.36 -20.85
C ASP A 125 9.10 -3.80 -19.86
N ALA A 126 8.49 -2.84 -19.16
CA ALA A 126 7.41 -3.01 -18.18
C ALA A 126 7.79 -3.78 -16.90
N ALA A 127 9.07 -4.13 -16.71
CA ALA A 127 9.52 -4.69 -15.44
C ALA A 127 9.35 -3.67 -14.31
N ARG A 128 8.98 -4.17 -13.13
CA ARG A 128 8.72 -3.35 -11.93
C ARG A 128 9.71 -3.72 -10.83
N THR A 129 10.46 -2.73 -10.36
CA THR A 129 11.32 -2.84 -9.18
C THR A 129 10.68 -2.10 -8.03
N MET A 130 10.40 -2.80 -6.93
CA MET A 130 9.62 -2.31 -5.81
C MET A 130 10.54 -2.01 -4.62
N ASN A 131 10.40 -0.82 -4.04
CA ASN A 131 11.11 -0.42 -2.84
C ASN A 131 10.09 0.02 -1.79
N THR A 132 9.93 -0.78 -0.74
CA THR A 132 8.81 -0.67 0.20
C THR A 132 9.28 -0.18 1.56
N PHE A 133 8.77 0.97 1.97
CA PHE A 133 8.83 1.43 3.34
C PHE A 133 7.56 1.00 4.06
N LEU A 134 7.70 0.18 5.11
CA LEU A 134 6.55 -0.46 5.78
C LEU A 134 5.79 0.46 6.73
N GLY A 135 6.40 1.55 7.21
CA GLY A 135 5.75 2.49 8.12
C GLY A 135 4.91 1.82 9.21
N VAL A 136 3.71 2.35 9.46
CA VAL A 136 2.74 1.75 10.39
C VAL A 136 2.09 0.46 9.90
N ALA A 137 2.16 0.13 8.62
CA ALA A 137 1.57 -1.11 8.12
C ALA A 137 2.26 -2.36 8.70
N GLY A 138 3.55 -2.23 9.06
CA GLY A 138 4.29 -3.26 9.82
C GLY A 138 3.96 -3.32 11.32
N MET A 139 3.07 -2.45 11.82
CA MET A 139 2.70 -2.32 13.24
C MET A 139 1.24 -2.73 13.50
N LEU A 140 0.76 -3.74 12.78
CA LEU A 140 -0.53 -4.37 13.02
C LEU A 140 -0.39 -5.38 14.17
N TYR A 141 -1.22 -5.23 15.20
CA TYR A 141 -1.21 -6.07 16.40
C TYR A 141 -2.58 -6.72 16.64
N PRO A 142 -2.68 -7.73 17.54
CA PRO A 142 -3.95 -8.39 17.82
C PRO A 142 -5.09 -7.43 18.22
N GLU A 143 -4.78 -6.30 18.85
CA GLU A 143 -5.75 -5.29 19.27
C GLU A 143 -6.37 -4.52 18.08
N ASP A 144 -5.78 -4.62 16.90
CA ASP A 144 -6.28 -4.03 15.66
C ASP A 144 -7.27 -4.96 14.92
N ILE A 145 -7.46 -6.20 15.41
CA ILE A 145 -8.33 -7.20 14.81
C ILE A 145 -9.62 -7.29 15.64
N ASP A 146 -10.73 -6.89 15.03
CA ASP A 146 -12.07 -7.08 15.60
C ASP A 146 -12.44 -8.58 15.53
N THR A 147 -12.80 -9.18 16.66
CA THR A 147 -13.10 -10.61 16.81
C THR A 147 -14.58 -10.88 16.88
#